data_AF-A0A199VWH7-F1
#
_entry.id   AF-A0A199VWH7-F1
#
_cell.length_a   1.000
_cell.length_b   1.000
_cell.length_c   1.000
_cell.angle_alpha   90.00
_cell.angle_beta   90.00
_cell.angle_gamma   90.00
#
_symmetry.space_group_name_H-M   'P 1'
#
loop_
_entity.id
_entity.type
_entity.pdbx_description
1 polymer ?
#
loop_
_entity_poly.entity_id
_entity_poly.type
_entity_poly.pdbx_seq_one_letter_code
_entity_poly.pdbx_strand_id
1 'polypeptide(L)'
;MAEPQGAAPPQSPSPTQSQPTPTTPPPPPTPPQQQQQQREEMMACVAALEAALLPCLPARELQAVDRSAHSSHQIDVERHAREFMEAAKKLQLYFIGLQREDQPTREEMLRKEISIMEEELKTKSELIMKHEKIIQGWRKDLKEQLDRHITELERV
;
A
#
# COMPACT_ATOMS: atom_id res chain seq x y z
N MET A 1 50.65 -50.16 38.09
CA MET A 1 49.32 -50.18 37.46
C MET A 1 48.62 -48.88 37.82
N ALA A 2 48.56 -47.95 36.87
CA ALA A 2 47.89 -46.66 37.00
C ALA A 2 47.22 -46.38 35.64
N GLU A 3 45.91 -46.16 35.65
CA GLU A 3 45.08 -45.91 34.47
C GLU A 3 45.27 -44.49 33.93
N PRO A 4 45.19 -44.28 32.60
CA PRO A 4 45.09 -42.95 32.01
C PRO A 4 43.64 -42.48 31.90
N GLN A 5 43.43 -41.21 32.27
CA GLN A 5 42.17 -40.47 32.19
C GLN A 5 41.65 -40.37 30.75
N GLY A 6 40.38 -40.71 30.56
CA GLY A 6 39.64 -40.51 29.32
C GLY A 6 39.24 -39.06 29.12
N ALA A 7 39.51 -38.54 27.92
CA ALA A 7 39.01 -37.26 27.44
C ALA A 7 37.57 -37.40 26.91
N ALA A 8 36.65 -36.59 27.42
CA ALA A 8 35.27 -36.50 26.95
C ALA A 8 35.14 -35.51 25.76
N PRO A 9 34.24 -35.76 24.78
CA PRO A 9 34.01 -34.85 23.65
C PRO A 9 33.07 -33.67 24.02
N PRO A 10 33.09 -32.56 23.25
CA PRO A 10 32.34 -31.35 23.55
C PRO A 10 30.85 -31.49 23.22
N GLN A 11 30.00 -30.86 24.06
CA GLN A 11 28.55 -30.83 23.94
C GLN A 11 28.09 -29.82 22.86
N SER A 12 27.13 -30.24 22.04
CA SER A 12 26.43 -29.43 21.04
C SER A 12 25.46 -28.43 21.70
N PRO A 13 25.26 -27.21 21.16
CA PRO A 13 24.25 -26.29 21.67
C PRO A 13 22.84 -26.60 21.13
N SER A 14 21.85 -26.53 22.02
CA SER A 14 20.41 -26.65 21.77
C SER A 14 19.83 -25.46 20.96
N PRO A 15 18.70 -25.63 20.26
CA PRO A 15 18.14 -24.60 19.40
C PRO A 15 17.42 -23.49 20.19
N THR A 16 17.74 -22.25 19.84
CA THR A 16 17.07 -21.03 20.31
C THR A 16 15.61 -21.03 19.85
N GLN A 17 14.71 -20.97 20.82
CA GLN A 17 13.26 -20.81 20.64
C GLN A 17 12.99 -19.38 20.14
N SER A 18 12.57 -19.23 18.87
CA SER A 18 12.17 -17.95 18.28
C SER A 18 10.81 -17.52 18.84
N GLN A 19 10.82 -16.46 19.67
CA GLN A 19 9.62 -15.71 20.03
C GLN A 19 9.06 -14.96 18.81
N PRO A 20 7.72 -14.86 18.65
CA PRO A 20 7.12 -13.98 17.65
C PRO A 20 7.26 -12.51 18.10
N THR A 21 7.78 -11.67 17.20
CA THR A 21 7.82 -10.22 17.37
C THR A 21 6.41 -9.62 17.35
N PRO A 22 6.14 -8.56 18.12
CA PRO A 22 4.83 -7.94 18.19
C PRO A 22 4.52 -7.18 16.90
N THR A 23 3.30 -7.44 16.41
CA THR A 23 2.53 -6.67 15.42
C THR A 23 2.82 -5.18 15.47
N THR A 24 3.33 -4.65 14.35
CA THR A 24 3.33 -3.22 14.06
C THR A 24 1.88 -2.74 13.92
N PRO A 25 1.46 -1.66 14.61
CA PRO A 25 0.12 -1.13 14.44
C PRO A 25 -0.05 -0.51 13.05
N PRO A 26 -1.26 -0.51 12.47
CA PRO A 26 -1.53 0.18 11.21
C PRO A 26 -1.27 1.69 11.37
N PRO A 27 -0.94 2.41 10.29
CA PRO A 27 -0.83 3.87 10.34
C PRO A 27 -2.15 4.48 10.85
N PRO A 28 -2.09 5.57 11.65
CA PRO A 28 -3.29 6.17 12.20
C PRO A 28 -4.16 6.71 11.06
N PRO A 29 -5.50 6.54 11.14
CA PRO A 29 -6.41 7.26 10.26
C PRO A 29 -6.17 8.76 10.46
N THR A 30 -6.12 9.51 9.36
CA THR A 30 -6.14 10.98 9.40
C THR A 30 -7.27 11.42 10.33
N PRO A 31 -6.99 12.28 11.34
CA PRO A 31 -8.01 12.64 12.30
C PRO A 31 -9.16 13.33 11.56
N PRO A 32 -10.43 12.98 11.85
CA PRO A 32 -11.59 13.54 11.16
C PRO A 32 -11.63 15.09 11.18
N GLN A 33 -10.94 15.70 12.14
CA GLN A 33 -10.77 17.15 12.26
C GLN A 33 -9.97 17.78 11.10
N GLN A 34 -8.97 17.07 10.55
CA GLN A 34 -8.12 17.58 9.46
C GLN A 34 -8.86 17.56 8.12
N GLN A 35 -9.69 16.53 7.89
CA GLN A 35 -10.52 16.43 6.69
C GLN A 35 -11.67 17.45 6.73
N GLN A 36 -12.26 17.69 7.91
CA GLN A 36 -13.21 18.76 8.14
C GLN A 36 -12.60 20.14 7.82
N GLN A 37 -11.40 20.41 8.32
CA GLN A 37 -10.70 21.67 8.08
C GLN A 37 -10.38 21.88 6.60
N GLN A 38 -9.87 20.86 5.90
CA GLN A 38 -9.61 20.97 4.46
C GLN A 38 -10.88 21.24 3.64
N ARG A 39 -12.02 20.66 4.06
CA ARG A 39 -13.31 20.93 3.42
C ARG A 39 -13.76 22.37 3.65
N GLU A 40 -13.57 22.90 4.85
CA GLU A 40 -13.84 24.30 5.18
C GLU A 40 -12.95 25.25 4.37
N GLU A 41 -11.67 24.94 4.21
CA GLU A 41 -10.72 25.68 3.37
C GLU A 41 -11.11 25.67 1.89
N MET A 42 -11.59 24.53 1.37
CA MET A 42 -12.14 24.42 0.01
C MET A 42 -13.37 25.32 -0.16
N MET A 43 -14.33 25.27 0.78
CA MET A 43 -15.52 26.12 0.74
C MET A 43 -15.15 27.61 0.80
N ALA A 44 -14.15 27.97 1.61
CA ALA A 44 -13.62 29.33 1.66
C ALA A 44 -12.98 29.76 0.33
N CYS A 45 -12.28 28.87 -0.39
CA CYS A 45 -11.74 29.17 -1.71
C CYS A 45 -12.84 29.40 -2.74
N VAL A 46 -13.93 28.63 -2.72
CA VAL A 46 -15.09 28.84 -3.61
C VAL A 46 -15.76 30.18 -3.30
N ALA A 47 -15.98 30.49 -2.02
CA ALA A 47 -16.55 31.77 -1.61
C ALA A 47 -15.66 32.96 -2.03
N ALA A 48 -14.33 32.81 -1.93
CA ALA A 48 -13.38 33.83 -2.39
C ALA A 48 -13.41 34.00 -3.92
N LEU A 49 -13.59 32.91 -4.67
CA LEU A 49 -13.73 32.93 -6.12
C LEU A 49 -15.00 33.69 -6.55
N GLU A 50 -16.12 33.38 -5.90
CA GLU A 50 -17.40 34.07 -6.10
C GLU A 50 -17.28 35.57 -5.77
N ALA A 51 -16.66 35.90 -4.63
CA ALA A 51 -16.44 37.28 -4.21
C ALA A 51 -15.50 38.06 -5.14
N ALA A 52 -14.50 37.41 -5.75
CA ALA A 52 -13.60 38.04 -6.71
C ALA A 52 -14.25 38.26 -8.08
N LEU A 53 -15.21 37.42 -8.47
CA LEU A 53 -15.94 37.56 -9.73
C LEU A 53 -17.09 38.57 -9.64
N LEU A 54 -17.78 38.66 -8.50
CA LEU A 54 -18.97 39.48 -8.31
C LEU A 54 -18.80 40.96 -8.78
N PRO A 55 -17.66 41.64 -8.53
CA PRO A 55 -17.43 43.02 -8.99
C PRO A 55 -17.17 43.13 -10.50
N CYS A 56 -16.76 42.03 -11.15
CA CYS A 56 -16.43 41.97 -12.57
C CYS A 56 -17.64 41.64 -13.46
N LEU A 57 -18.81 41.38 -12.87
CA LEU A 57 -20.03 41.03 -13.59
C LEU A 57 -20.73 42.27 -14.15
N PRO A 58 -21.24 42.23 -15.40
CA PRO A 58 -22.02 43.32 -15.96
C PRO A 58 -23.25 43.61 -15.07
N ALA A 59 -23.60 44.89 -14.90
CA ALA A 59 -24.65 45.39 -14.00
C ALA A 59 -26.03 44.70 -14.10
N ARG A 60 -26.30 43.89 -15.14
CA ARG A 60 -27.52 43.10 -15.29
C ARG A 60 -27.62 41.93 -14.29
N GLU A 61 -26.52 41.49 -13.71
CA GLU A 61 -26.47 40.44 -12.67
C GLU A 61 -26.43 41.02 -11.23
N LEU A 62 -26.18 42.33 -11.10
CA LEU A 62 -26.09 43.05 -9.82
C LEU A 62 -27.43 43.60 -9.30
N GLN A 63 -28.55 43.41 -10.02
CA GLN A 63 -29.86 43.98 -9.66
C GLN A 63 -30.46 43.43 -8.35
N ALA A 64 -29.79 42.51 -7.65
CA ALA A 64 -30.18 42.06 -6.31
C ALA A 64 -29.56 42.87 -5.16
N VAL A 65 -28.63 43.81 -5.41
CA VAL A 65 -28.00 44.62 -4.36
C VAL A 65 -28.23 46.11 -4.63
N ASP A 66 -29.36 46.60 -4.17
CA ASP A 66 -29.71 48.01 -4.11
C ASP A 66 -28.80 48.75 -3.14
N ARG A 67 -27.84 49.54 -3.64
CA ARG A 67 -27.31 50.72 -2.94
C ARG A 67 -26.91 51.81 -3.93
N SER A 68 -27.85 52.72 -4.15
CA SER A 68 -27.55 54.11 -4.44
C SER A 68 -26.74 54.72 -3.27
N ALA A 69 -25.48 55.04 -3.51
CA ALA A 69 -24.78 56.25 -3.05
C ALA A 69 -23.26 56.03 -3.10
N HIS A 70 -22.62 56.71 -4.04
CA HIS A 70 -21.27 57.26 -3.91
C HIS A 70 -20.15 56.28 -3.54
N SER A 71 -19.52 55.67 -4.54
CA SER A 71 -18.32 56.27 -5.11
C SER A 71 -18.04 55.65 -6.47
N SER A 72 -17.36 56.41 -7.33
CA SER A 72 -16.60 55.92 -8.48
C SER A 72 -15.44 55.03 -8.01
N HIS A 73 -15.73 53.94 -7.30
CA HIS A 73 -14.78 52.85 -7.07
C HIS A 73 -14.53 52.25 -8.45
N GLN A 74 -13.46 52.70 -9.08
CA GLN A 74 -12.87 52.04 -10.23
C GLN A 74 -12.62 50.61 -9.76
N ILE A 75 -13.43 49.66 -10.24
CA ILE A 75 -13.24 48.24 -9.97
C ILE A 75 -11.80 47.96 -10.43
N ASP A 76 -10.91 47.67 -9.48
CA ASP A 76 -9.53 47.30 -9.79
C ASP A 76 -9.57 45.87 -10.31
N VAL A 77 -9.85 45.77 -11.62
CA VAL A 77 -10.00 44.52 -12.35
C VAL A 77 -8.72 43.70 -12.20
N GLU A 78 -7.55 44.33 -12.17
CA GLU A 78 -6.27 43.68 -11.96
C GLU A 78 -6.18 43.05 -10.57
N ARG A 79 -6.65 43.72 -9.52
CA ARG A 79 -6.73 43.15 -8.16
C ARG A 79 -7.69 41.97 -8.10
N HIS A 80 -8.89 42.11 -8.65
CA HIS A 80 -9.87 41.01 -8.63
C HIS A 80 -9.42 39.81 -9.48
N ALA A 81 -8.76 40.05 -10.62
CA ALA A 81 -8.16 39.00 -11.42
C ALA A 81 -7.07 38.24 -10.64
N ARG A 82 -6.24 38.95 -9.86
CA ARG A 82 -5.24 38.32 -8.98
C ARG A 82 -5.90 37.46 -7.90
N GLU A 83 -6.91 37.98 -7.20
CA GLU A 83 -7.63 37.26 -6.15
C GLU A 83 -8.34 36.01 -6.69
N PHE A 84 -8.98 36.14 -7.86
CA PHE A 84 -9.62 35.02 -8.56
C PHE A 84 -8.60 33.93 -8.92
N MET A 85 -7.47 34.30 -9.54
CA MET A 85 -6.42 33.35 -9.90
C MET A 85 -5.84 32.64 -8.68
N GLU A 86 -5.67 33.35 -7.56
CA GLU A 86 -5.18 32.76 -6.31
C GLU A 86 -6.18 31.74 -5.73
N ALA A 87 -7.46 32.11 -5.65
CA ALA A 87 -8.52 31.23 -5.18
C ALA A 87 -8.67 29.98 -6.08
N ALA A 88 -8.63 30.17 -7.40
CA ALA A 88 -8.67 29.09 -8.38
C ALA A 88 -7.47 28.14 -8.23
N LYS A 89 -6.26 28.67 -8.00
CA LYS A 89 -5.05 27.87 -7.79
C LYS A 89 -5.13 27.05 -6.50
N LYS A 90 -5.62 27.63 -5.41
CA LYS A 90 -5.83 26.90 -4.14
C LYS A 90 -6.82 25.76 -4.32
N LEU A 91 -7.94 26.01 -5.02
CA LEU A 91 -8.93 25.00 -5.33
C LEU A 91 -8.38 23.89 -6.24
N GLN A 92 -7.56 24.24 -7.24
CA GLN A 92 -6.89 23.26 -8.09
C GLN A 92 -5.94 22.35 -7.30
N LEU A 93 -5.15 22.91 -6.38
CA LEU A 93 -4.25 22.15 -5.53
C LEU A 93 -5.00 21.18 -4.61
N TYR A 94 -6.16 21.57 -4.08
CA TYR A 94 -7.03 20.69 -3.30
C TYR A 94 -7.48 19.46 -4.11
N PHE A 95 -7.93 19.66 -5.36
CA PHE A 95 -8.32 18.53 -6.23
C PHE A 95 -7.15 17.61 -6.60
N ILE A 96 -5.95 18.17 -6.83
CA ILE A 96 -4.74 17.36 -7.06
C ILE A 96 -4.39 16.53 -5.80
N GLY A 97 -4.59 17.09 -4.61
CA GLY A 97 -4.41 16.40 -3.33
C GLY A 97 -5.37 15.22 -3.20
N LEU A 98 -6.66 15.43 -3.45
CA LEU A 98 -7.69 14.39 -3.44
C LEU A 98 -7.37 13.24 -4.40
N GLN A 99 -6.90 13.53 -5.61
CA GLN A 99 -6.53 12.50 -6.59
C GLN A 99 -5.37 11.59 -6.10
N ARG A 100 -4.48 12.12 -5.26
CA ARG A 100 -3.41 11.31 -4.65
C ARG A 100 -3.92 10.44 -3.51
N GLU A 101 -4.96 10.88 -2.81
CA GLU A 101 -5.59 10.12 -1.72
C GLU A 101 -6.38 8.92 -2.24
N ASP A 102 -6.94 9.01 -3.45
CA ASP A 102 -7.66 7.92 -4.12
C ASP A 102 -6.73 6.87 -4.77
N GLN A 103 -5.42 7.12 -4.86
CA GLN A 103 -4.48 6.11 -5.32
C GLN A 103 -4.25 5.05 -4.24
N PRO A 104 -4.27 3.74 -4.59
CA PRO A 104 -3.94 2.69 -3.65
C PRO A 104 -2.55 2.97 -3.09
N THR A 105 -2.47 3.00 -1.77
CA THR A 105 -1.22 3.27 -1.07
C THR A 105 -0.20 2.19 -1.42
N ARG A 106 1.08 2.54 -1.30
CA ARG A 106 2.16 1.56 -1.47
C ARG A 106 1.95 0.33 -0.59
N GLU A 107 1.42 0.52 0.62
CA GLU A 107 1.10 -0.57 1.54
C GLU A 107 0.02 -1.50 0.99
N GLU A 108 -1.09 -0.96 0.48
CA GLU A 108 -2.17 -1.76 -0.12
C GLU A 108 -1.70 -2.53 -1.36
N MET A 109 -0.89 -1.88 -2.21
CA MET A 109 -0.27 -2.54 -3.36
C MET A 109 0.60 -3.71 -2.93
N LEU A 110 1.48 -3.51 -1.94
CA LEU A 110 2.36 -4.56 -1.42
C LEU A 110 1.56 -5.69 -0.77
N ARG A 111 0.50 -5.41 -0.01
CA ARG A 111 -0.38 -6.45 0.56
C ARG A 111 -1.02 -7.31 -0.53
N LYS A 112 -1.47 -6.69 -1.63
CA LYS A 112 -2.01 -7.43 -2.78
C LYS A 112 -0.94 -8.30 -3.45
N GLU A 113 0.27 -7.77 -3.64
CA GLU A 113 1.37 -8.50 -4.24
C GLU A 113 1.81 -9.70 -3.38
N ILE A 114 1.90 -9.51 -2.05
CA ILE A 114 2.17 -10.59 -1.08
C ILE A 114 1.10 -11.67 -1.21
N SER A 115 -0.18 -11.30 -1.22
CA SER A 115 -1.28 -12.26 -1.35
C SER A 115 -1.21 -13.10 -2.63
N ILE A 116 -0.83 -12.48 -3.75
CA ILE A 116 -0.64 -13.19 -5.03
C ILE A 116 0.55 -14.14 -4.93
N MET A 117 1.69 -13.66 -4.39
CA MET A 117 2.89 -14.48 -4.23
C MET A 117 2.67 -15.68 -3.29
N GLU A 118 1.87 -15.52 -2.24
CA GLU A 118 1.51 -16.60 -1.32
C GLU A 118 0.69 -17.70 -2.01
N GLU A 119 -0.26 -17.32 -2.87
CA GLU A 119 -1.05 -18.28 -3.65
C GLU A 119 -0.21 -19.01 -4.71
N GLU A 120 0.68 -18.29 -5.39
CA GLU A 120 1.64 -18.90 -6.31
C GLU A 120 2.57 -19.89 -5.60
N LEU A 121 3.08 -19.50 -4.42
CA LEU A 121 3.95 -20.35 -3.62
C LEU A 121 3.22 -21.64 -3.23
N LYS A 122 1.99 -21.53 -2.73
CA LYS A 122 1.16 -22.69 -2.38
C LYS A 122 0.99 -23.64 -3.56
N THR A 123 0.61 -23.10 -4.72
CA THR A 123 0.41 -23.90 -5.94
C THR A 123 1.69 -24.61 -6.38
N LYS A 124 2.83 -23.91 -6.34
CA LYS A 124 4.14 -24.49 -6.67
C LYS A 124 4.55 -25.56 -5.67
N SER A 125 4.33 -25.37 -4.37
CA SER A 125 4.59 -26.36 -3.33
C SER A 125 3.77 -27.64 -3.53
N GLU A 126 2.47 -27.52 -3.86
CA GLU A 126 1.63 -28.68 -4.18
C GLU A 126 2.13 -29.43 -5.41
N LEU A 127 2.60 -28.71 -6.44
CA LEU A 127 3.18 -29.32 -7.63
C LEU A 127 4.47 -30.07 -7.31
N ILE A 128 5.35 -29.49 -6.50
CA ILE A 128 6.59 -30.14 -6.05
C ILE A 128 6.27 -31.43 -5.28
N MET A 129 5.32 -31.41 -4.34
CA MET A 129 4.92 -32.61 -3.59
C MET A 129 4.41 -33.73 -4.51
N LYS A 130 3.62 -33.39 -5.54
CA LYS A 130 3.14 -34.37 -6.53
C LYS A 130 4.30 -35.02 -7.29
N HIS A 131 5.25 -34.22 -7.76
CA HIS A 131 6.41 -34.73 -8.49
C HIS A 131 7.33 -35.57 -7.60
N GLU A 132 7.58 -35.12 -6.36
CA GLU A 132 8.38 -35.87 -5.39
C GLU A 132 7.79 -37.27 -5.14
N LYS A 133 6.46 -37.37 -4.99
CA LYS A 133 5.77 -38.66 -4.84
C LYS A 133 5.98 -39.59 -6.04
N ILE A 134 5.90 -39.06 -7.26
CA ILE A 134 6.12 -39.84 -8.48
C ILE A 134 7.57 -40.35 -8.53
N ILE A 135 8.53 -39.47 -8.27
CA ILE A 135 9.96 -39.82 -8.28
C ILE A 135 10.27 -40.88 -7.22
N GLN A 136 9.70 -40.76 -6.02
CA GLN A 136 9.85 -41.77 -4.97
C GLN A 136 9.26 -43.12 -5.39
N GLY A 137 8.10 -43.12 -6.05
CA GLY A 137 7.51 -44.33 -6.65
C GLY A 137 8.46 -45.00 -7.64
N TRP A 138 8.98 -44.23 -8.61
CA TRP A 138 9.94 -44.76 -9.60
C TRP A 138 11.23 -45.28 -8.96
N ARG A 139 11.77 -44.58 -7.96
CA ARG A 139 12.95 -45.04 -7.21
C ARG A 139 12.69 -46.40 -6.54
N LYS A 140 11.51 -46.58 -5.96
CA LYS A 140 11.10 -47.85 -5.34
C LYS A 140 10.98 -48.95 -6.39
N ASP A 141 10.24 -48.70 -7.47
CA ASP A 141 10.00 -49.70 -8.53
C ASP A 141 11.31 -50.16 -9.18
N LEU A 142 12.23 -49.22 -9.47
CA LEU A 142 13.54 -49.52 -10.02
C LEU A 142 14.40 -50.35 -9.06
N LYS A 143 14.35 -50.06 -7.76
CA LYS A 143 15.06 -50.85 -6.76
C LYS A 143 14.50 -52.27 -6.68
N GLU A 144 13.17 -52.42 -6.65
CA GLU A 144 12.53 -53.74 -6.63
C GLU A 144 12.83 -54.53 -7.92
N GLN A 145 12.89 -53.88 -9.08
CA GLN A 145 13.33 -54.50 -10.34
C GLN A 145 14.77 -55.02 -10.22
N LEU A 146 15.68 -54.18 -9.74
CA LEU A 146 17.09 -54.51 -9.58
C LEU A 146 17.29 -55.69 -8.61
N ASP A 147 16.63 -55.65 -7.45
CA ASP A 147 16.72 -56.70 -6.44
C ASP A 147 16.22 -58.04 -7.00
N ARG A 148 15.10 -58.05 -7.74
CA ARG A 148 14.61 -59.25 -8.45
C ARG A 148 15.62 -59.81 -9.45
N HIS A 149 16.26 -58.94 -10.23
CA HIS A 149 17.25 -59.36 -11.22
C HIS A 149 18.50 -59.96 -10.57
N ILE A 150 18.95 -59.39 -9.45
CA ILE A 150 20.06 -59.93 -8.66
C ILE A 150 19.73 -61.34 -8.17
N THR A 151 18.55 -61.52 -7.55
CA THR A 151 18.13 -62.84 -7.05
C THR A 151 18.04 -63.89 -8.16
N GLU A 152 17.54 -63.53 -9.35
CA GLU A 152 17.49 -64.48 -10.47
C GLU A 152 18.89 -64.81 -11.01
N LEU A 153 19.80 -63.84 -11.05
CA LEU A 153 21.21 -64.08 -11.43
C LEU A 153 21.95 -64.99 -10.44
N GLU A 154 21.67 -64.88 -9.14
CA GLU A 154 22.25 -65.75 -8.11
C GLU A 154 21.73 -67.20 -8.19
N ARG A 155 20.62 -67.43 -8.88
CA ARG A 155 19.98 -68.75 -9.02
C ARG A 155 20.55 -69.57 -10.20
N VAL A 156 21.24 -68.92 -11.14
CA VAL A 156 21.83 -69.52 -12.35
C VAL A 156 23.30 -69.87 -12.12
#